data_AF-A0A0K9GCM9-F1
#
_entry.id   AF-A0A0K9GCM9-F1
#
_cell.length_a   1.000
_cell.length_b   1.000
_cell.length_c   1.000
_cell.angle_alpha   90.00
_cell.angle_beta   90.00
_cell.angle_gamma   90.00
#
_symmetry.space_group_name_H-M   'P 1'
#
loop_
_entity.id
_entity.type
_entity.pdbx_description
1 polymer ?
#
loop_
_entity_poly.entity_id
_entity_poly.type
_entity_poly.pdbx_seq_one_letter_code
_entity_poly.pdbx_strand_id
1 'polypeptide(L)'
;MSKSYKMVLLLAMLDRGPENWADPIKAEEAAPFFHKYLTEKPYRKRIDFSDKTTKALWEYDERKIAALIVRMPMTKWSGSSKGLLTVNGLELSMNFDIQEKDKKSLYHMTKEICEYRLQFYFERTDKIN
;
A
#
# COMPACT_ATOMS: atom_id res chain seq x y z
N MET A 1 -10.87 5.42 6.11
CA MET A 1 -10.11 5.47 4.84
C MET A 1 -11.11 5.41 3.70
N SER A 2 -11.00 6.28 2.69
CA SER A 2 -11.89 6.22 1.51
C SER A 2 -11.48 5.11 0.55
N LYS A 3 -10.19 4.81 0.45
CA LYS A 3 -9.59 3.71 -0.32
C LYS A 3 -8.54 2.96 0.52
N SER A 4 -8.30 1.69 0.22
CA SER A 4 -7.32 0.86 0.98
C SER A 4 -5.85 1.15 0.65
N TYR A 5 -5.57 2.00 -0.34
CA TYR A 5 -4.25 2.14 -0.98
C TYR A 5 -3.05 2.27 -0.03
N LYS A 6 -3.16 3.08 1.05
CA LYS A 6 -2.07 3.20 2.04
C LYS A 6 -1.69 1.86 2.66
N MET A 7 -2.69 1.06 3.01
CA MET A 7 -2.47 -0.25 3.61
C MET A 7 -1.98 -1.26 2.58
N VAL A 8 -2.43 -1.19 1.32
CA VAL A 8 -1.94 -2.08 0.25
C VAL A 8 -0.48 -1.78 -0.09
N LEU A 9 -0.07 -0.51 -0.14
CA LEU A 9 1.35 -0.15 -0.29
C LEU A 9 2.18 -0.65 0.91
N LEU A 10 1.69 -0.46 2.14
CA LEU A 10 2.37 -1.00 3.33
C LEU A 10 2.49 -2.52 3.26
N LEU A 11 1.46 -3.22 2.80
CA LEU A 11 1.49 -4.67 2.64
C LEU A 11 2.52 -5.09 1.58
N ALA A 12 2.62 -4.37 0.46
CA ALA A 12 3.67 -4.60 -0.55
C ALA A 12 5.08 -4.40 0.03
N MET A 13 5.26 -3.39 0.90
CA MET A 13 6.52 -3.18 1.61
C MET A 13 6.84 -4.34 2.56
N LEU A 14 5.85 -4.82 3.34
CA LEU A 14 5.96 -5.94 4.27
C LEU A 14 6.19 -7.30 3.58
N ASP A 15 5.82 -7.45 2.31
CA ASP A 15 6.09 -8.66 1.53
C ASP A 15 7.59 -8.89 1.33
N ARG A 16 8.42 -7.84 1.45
CA ARG A 16 9.90 -7.91 1.40
C ARG A 16 10.54 -8.53 2.64
N GLY A 17 9.75 -8.82 3.67
CA GLY A 17 10.19 -9.51 4.89
C GLY A 17 10.77 -8.60 5.97
N PRO A 18 11.07 -9.16 7.16
CA PRO A 18 11.43 -8.40 8.36
C PRO A 18 12.72 -7.59 8.23
N GLU A 19 13.63 -7.99 7.34
CA GLU A 19 14.91 -7.31 7.14
C GLU A 19 14.80 -6.07 6.24
N ASN A 20 13.93 -6.13 5.22
CA ASN A 20 13.95 -5.17 4.12
C ASN A 20 12.65 -4.38 3.96
N TRP A 21 11.62 -4.64 4.78
CA TRP A 21 10.32 -3.98 4.59
C TRP A 21 10.36 -2.46 4.77
N ALA A 22 11.27 -1.95 5.58
CA ALA A 22 11.43 -0.52 5.85
C ALA A 22 12.35 0.19 4.85
N ASP A 23 13.03 -0.55 3.97
CA ASP A 23 13.89 0.03 2.94
C ASP A 23 13.07 0.91 1.98
N PRO A 24 13.69 1.87 1.30
CA PRO A 24 13.02 2.64 0.25
C PRO A 24 12.33 1.73 -0.78
N ILE A 25 11.19 2.17 -1.30
CA ILE A 25 10.44 1.42 -2.33
C ILE A 25 10.01 2.35 -3.45
N LYS A 26 10.25 1.94 -4.69
CA LYS A 26 9.74 2.63 -5.87
C LYS A 26 8.31 2.21 -6.19
N ALA A 27 7.56 3.13 -6.79
CA ALA A 27 6.19 2.89 -7.18
C ALA A 27 6.07 1.73 -8.19
N GLU A 28 7.05 1.58 -9.09
CA GLU A 28 7.14 0.47 -10.03
C GLU A 28 7.35 -0.88 -9.32
N GLU A 29 8.21 -0.92 -8.29
CA GLU A 29 8.45 -2.14 -7.51
C GLU A 29 7.19 -2.60 -6.77
N ALA A 30 6.40 -1.64 -6.26
CA ALA A 30 5.13 -1.91 -5.59
C ALA A 30 3.99 -2.26 -6.57
N ALA A 31 4.07 -1.85 -7.84
CA ALA A 31 2.97 -1.90 -8.79
C ALA A 31 2.39 -3.30 -9.04
N PRO A 32 3.19 -4.36 -9.26
CA PRO A 32 2.68 -5.71 -9.47
C PRO A 32 1.87 -6.22 -8.27
N PHE A 33 2.42 -6.08 -7.06
CA PHE A 33 1.75 -6.50 -5.83
C PHE A 33 0.46 -5.70 -5.61
N PHE A 34 0.54 -4.38 -5.74
CA PHE A 34 -0.57 -3.47 -5.51
C PHE A 34 -1.77 -3.76 -6.42
N HIS A 35 -1.51 -3.93 -7.72
CA HIS A 35 -2.55 -4.28 -8.69
C HIS A 35 -3.13 -5.66 -8.42
N LYS A 36 -2.27 -6.69 -8.26
CA LYS A 36 -2.72 -8.06 -7.99
C LYS A 36 -3.59 -8.12 -6.74
N TYR A 37 -3.16 -7.51 -5.63
CA TYR A 37 -3.90 -7.55 -4.38
C TYR A 37 -5.32 -6.97 -4.50
N LEU A 38 -5.46 -5.85 -5.25
CA LEU A 38 -6.73 -5.17 -5.46
C LEU A 38 -7.63 -5.85 -6.49
N THR A 39 -7.06 -6.58 -7.45
CA THR A 39 -7.82 -7.17 -8.57
C THR A 39 -8.11 -8.67 -8.44
N GLU A 40 -7.30 -9.41 -7.68
CA GLU A 40 -7.42 -10.86 -7.50
C GLU A 40 -8.77 -11.27 -6.89
N LYS A 41 -9.29 -10.46 -5.96
CA LYS A 41 -10.61 -10.70 -5.35
C LYS A 41 -11.65 -9.74 -5.94
N PRO A 42 -12.77 -10.24 -6.49
CA PRO A 42 -13.78 -9.40 -7.13
C PRO A 42 -14.31 -8.27 -6.25
N TYR A 43 -14.51 -8.52 -4.95
CA TYR A 43 -15.00 -7.51 -4.02
C TYR A 43 -14.00 -6.35 -3.82
N ARG A 44 -12.70 -6.64 -3.68
CA ARG A 44 -11.64 -5.61 -3.55
C ARG A 44 -11.61 -4.71 -4.79
N LYS A 45 -11.70 -5.33 -5.97
CA LYS A 45 -11.72 -4.63 -7.26
C LYS A 45 -12.92 -3.69 -7.36
N ARG A 46 -14.12 -4.15 -6.97
CA ARG A 46 -15.32 -3.29 -6.97
C ARG A 46 -15.26 -2.17 -5.93
N ILE A 47 -14.67 -2.41 -4.77
CA ILE A 47 -14.60 -1.40 -3.70
C ILE A 47 -13.62 -0.29 -4.06
N ASP A 48 -12.40 -0.66 -4.43
CA ASP A 48 -11.32 0.31 -4.63
C ASP A 48 -11.16 0.76 -6.09
N PHE A 49 -11.46 -0.08 -7.09
CA PHE A 49 -11.34 0.24 -8.52
C PHE A 49 -12.71 0.46 -9.22
N SER A 50 -13.66 1.12 -8.57
CA SER A 50 -15.01 1.37 -9.11
C SER A 50 -15.23 2.73 -9.76
N ASP A 51 -14.36 3.71 -9.53
CA ASP A 51 -14.55 5.04 -10.11
C ASP A 51 -14.12 5.05 -11.59
N LYS A 52 -14.54 6.10 -12.32
CA LYS A 52 -14.26 6.22 -13.76
C LYS A 52 -12.76 6.12 -14.09
N THR A 53 -11.90 6.59 -13.18
CA THR A 53 -10.44 6.63 -13.41
C THR A 53 -9.78 5.29 -13.10
N THR A 54 -10.25 4.58 -12.07
CA THR A 54 -9.66 3.31 -11.61
C THR A 54 -10.22 2.10 -12.33
N LYS A 55 -11.40 2.19 -12.95
CA LYS A 55 -11.92 1.14 -13.86
C LYS A 55 -11.00 0.87 -15.05
N ALA A 56 -10.33 1.90 -15.57
CA ALA A 56 -9.34 1.75 -16.63
C ALA A 56 -8.07 1.00 -16.20
N LEU A 57 -7.93 0.70 -14.90
CA LEU A 57 -6.78 0.01 -14.28
C LEU A 57 -7.11 -1.44 -13.87
N TRP A 58 -8.25 -1.97 -14.33
CA TRP A 58 -8.61 -3.37 -14.08
C TRP A 58 -7.62 -4.33 -14.74
N GLU A 59 -7.22 -4.00 -15.97
CA GLU A 59 -6.10 -4.65 -16.64
C GLU A 59 -4.78 -4.03 -16.16
N TYR A 60 -3.76 -4.86 -15.99
CA TYR A 60 -2.48 -4.41 -15.47
C TYR A 60 -1.77 -3.51 -16.50
N ASP A 61 -1.40 -2.31 -16.05
CA ASP A 61 -0.57 -1.35 -16.77
C ASP A 61 0.40 -0.73 -15.76
N GLU A 62 1.64 -1.22 -15.74
CA GLU A 62 2.65 -0.86 -14.74
C GLU A 62 2.81 0.67 -14.62
N ARG A 63 2.87 1.38 -15.75
CA ARG A 63 3.07 2.84 -15.77
C ARG A 63 1.91 3.55 -15.12
N LYS A 64 0.67 3.16 -15.43
CA LYS A 64 -0.52 3.77 -14.82
C LYS A 64 -0.66 3.40 -13.35
N ILE A 65 -0.29 2.19 -12.95
CA ILE A 65 -0.34 1.77 -11.54
C ILE A 65 0.74 2.48 -10.72
N ALA A 66 1.97 2.59 -11.22
CA ALA A 66 3.03 3.36 -10.58
C ALA A 66 2.62 4.83 -10.44
N ALA A 67 2.09 5.45 -11.51
CA ALA A 67 1.57 6.82 -11.46
C ALA A 67 0.43 6.97 -10.43
N LEU A 68 -0.46 5.98 -10.33
CA LEU A 68 -1.49 5.94 -9.28
C LEU A 68 -0.83 5.93 -7.90
N ILE A 69 0.11 5.01 -7.64
CA ILE A 69 0.78 4.84 -6.34
C ILE A 69 1.50 6.12 -5.88
N VAL A 70 2.21 6.80 -6.79
CA VAL A 70 2.87 8.09 -6.51
C VAL A 70 1.84 9.13 -6.08
N ARG A 71 0.79 9.32 -6.90
CA ARG A 71 -0.31 10.26 -6.63
C ARG A 71 -1.07 9.89 -5.34
N MET A 72 -1.27 8.61 -5.11
CA MET A 72 -1.82 8.01 -3.90
C MET A 72 -1.54 6.50 -3.87
N PRO A 73 -0.91 5.98 -2.81
CA PRO A 73 -0.89 6.60 -1.49
C PRO A 73 0.35 7.43 -1.15
N MET A 74 1.45 7.38 -1.91
CA MET A 74 2.76 7.91 -1.47
C MET A 74 2.71 9.38 -1.04
N THR A 75 2.33 10.30 -1.93
CA THR A 75 2.27 11.75 -1.60
C THR A 75 1.31 12.06 -0.45
N LYS A 76 0.15 11.39 -0.39
CA LYS A 76 -0.83 11.51 0.71
C LYS A 76 -0.33 10.93 2.02
N TRP A 77 0.55 9.94 1.99
CA TRP A 77 1.13 9.35 3.18
C TRP A 77 2.22 10.24 3.73
N SER A 78 3.18 10.64 2.88
CA SER A 78 4.26 11.57 3.24
C SER A 78 3.72 12.87 3.82
N GLY A 79 2.75 13.51 3.16
CA GLY A 79 2.14 14.76 3.66
C GLY A 79 1.40 14.65 5.00
N SER A 80 1.00 13.44 5.39
CA SER A 80 0.35 13.18 6.70
C SER A 80 1.30 12.60 7.76
N SER A 81 2.53 12.26 7.39
CA SER A 81 3.47 11.49 8.22
C SER A 81 4.27 12.33 9.23
N LYS A 82 4.14 13.67 9.20
CA LYS A 82 4.93 14.60 10.00
C LYS A 82 6.45 14.40 9.86
N GLY A 83 6.90 14.06 8.65
CA GLY A 83 8.32 13.88 8.34
C GLY A 83 8.85 12.46 8.57
N LEU A 84 8.03 11.49 9.01
CA LEU A 84 8.44 10.09 9.12
C LEU A 84 8.58 9.40 7.77
N LEU A 85 7.90 9.91 6.73
CA LEU A 85 7.96 9.39 5.37
C LEU A 85 8.22 10.53 4.39
N THR A 86 9.17 10.31 3.48
CA THR A 86 9.49 11.22 2.38
C THR A 86 9.21 10.58 1.04
N VAL A 87 8.82 11.40 0.06
CA VAL A 87 8.69 10.97 -1.35
C VAL A 87 9.70 11.76 -2.16
N ASN A 88 10.56 11.07 -2.89
CA ASN A 88 11.50 11.66 -3.84
C ASN A 88 11.29 11.04 -5.22
N GLY A 89 10.67 11.79 -6.13
CA GLY A 89 10.27 11.27 -7.43
C GLY A 89 9.27 10.11 -7.32
N LEU A 90 9.76 8.90 -7.58
CA LEU A 90 8.95 7.66 -7.59
C LEU A 90 9.19 6.80 -6.34
N GLU A 91 10.08 7.22 -5.44
CA GLU A 91 10.51 6.46 -4.27
C GLU A 91 9.87 7.01 -2.99
N LEU A 92 9.43 6.11 -2.11
CA LEU A 92 8.98 6.39 -0.76
C LEU A 92 10.01 5.83 0.24
N SER A 93 10.46 6.66 1.18
CA SER A 93 11.48 6.30 2.17
C SER A 93 11.01 6.59 3.60
N MET A 94 11.40 5.72 4.53
CA MET A 94 11.21 5.92 5.98
C MET A 94 12.39 6.71 6.55
N ASN A 95 12.11 7.76 7.31
CA ASN A 95 13.15 8.64 7.89
C ASN A 95 13.49 8.24 9.34
N PHE A 96 13.53 6.94 9.62
CA PHE A 96 13.89 6.42 10.93
C PHE A 96 14.56 5.06 10.78
N ASP A 97 15.46 4.76 11.70
CA ASP A 97 16.13 3.46 11.76
C ASP A 97 15.40 2.52 12.71
N ILE A 98 15.35 1.24 12.35
CA ILE A 98 14.82 0.18 13.19
C ILE A 98 15.99 -0.56 13.81
N GLN A 99 16.05 -0.61 15.14
CA GLN A 99 17.09 -1.36 15.83
C GLN A 99 16.99 -2.85 15.51
N GLU A 100 18.12 -3.53 15.34
CA GLU A 100 18.20 -4.94 14.95
C GLU A 100 17.34 -5.85 15.85
N LYS A 101 17.39 -5.62 17.16
CA LYS A 101 16.59 -6.36 18.15
C LYS A 101 15.07 -6.20 17.98
N ASP A 102 14.63 -5.11 17.36
CA ASP A 102 13.21 -4.75 17.25
C ASP A 102 12.64 -5.07 15.86
N LYS A 103 13.48 -5.34 14.84
CA LYS A 103 13.06 -5.61 13.45
C LYS A 103 11.95 -6.63 13.33
N LYS A 104 12.12 -7.81 13.94
CA LYS A 104 11.15 -8.90 13.87
C LYS A 104 9.83 -8.54 14.56
N SER A 105 9.90 -8.03 15.78
CA SER A 105 8.72 -7.66 16.57
C SER A 105 7.92 -6.55 15.89
N LEU A 106 8.61 -5.52 15.40
CA LEU A 106 7.98 -4.41 14.68
C LEU A 106 7.37 -4.87 13.36
N TYR A 107 8.06 -5.74 12.62
CA TYR A 107 7.54 -6.35 11.39
C TYR A 107 6.23 -7.10 11.64
N HIS A 108 6.23 -8.04 12.60
CA HIS A 108 5.05 -8.86 12.91
C HIS A 108 3.87 -8.02 13.36
N MET A 109 4.08 -7.12 14.32
CA MET A 109 3.04 -6.22 14.80
C MET A 109 2.48 -5.34 13.66
N THR A 110 3.35 -4.79 12.81
CA THR A 110 2.94 -3.94 11.69
C THR A 110 2.14 -4.73 10.66
N LYS A 111 2.55 -5.97 10.38
CA LYS A 111 1.87 -6.88 9.46
C LYS A 111 0.48 -7.26 9.97
N GLU A 112 0.36 -7.68 11.21
CA GLU A 112 -0.93 -8.01 11.84
C GLU A 112 -1.90 -6.81 11.80
N ILE A 113 -1.42 -5.62 12.15
CA ILE A 113 -2.23 -4.39 12.07
C ILE A 113 -2.64 -4.10 10.63
N CYS A 114 -1.73 -4.24 9.67
CA CYS A 114 -2.00 -4.00 8.26
C CYS A 114 -3.09 -4.94 7.71
N GLU A 115 -2.92 -6.24 7.95
CA GLU A 115 -3.84 -7.29 7.50
C GLU A 115 -5.22 -7.14 8.15
N TYR A 116 -5.27 -6.91 9.47
CA TYR A 116 -6.52 -6.67 10.19
C TYR A 116 -7.29 -5.47 9.62
N ARG A 117 -6.59 -4.35 9.38
CA ARG A 117 -7.22 -3.13 8.83
C ARG A 117 -7.72 -3.33 7.41
N LEU A 118 -6.99 -4.10 6.59
CA LEU A 118 -7.41 -4.44 5.22
C LEU A 118 -8.65 -5.33 5.24
N GLN A 119 -8.63 -6.41 6.03
CA GLN A 119 -9.76 -7.32 6.18
C GLN A 119 -11.00 -6.54 6.66
N PHE A 120 -10.89 -5.82 7.77
CA PHE A 120 -12.00 -5.04 8.33
C PHE A 120 -12.56 -4.01 7.33
N TYR A 121 -11.68 -3.30 6.60
CA TYR A 121 -12.11 -2.34 5.59
C TYR A 121 -12.97 -2.99 4.51
N PHE A 122 -12.49 -4.08 3.91
CA PHE A 122 -13.23 -4.70 2.83
C PHE A 122 -14.48 -5.43 3.31
N GLU A 123 -14.44 -6.13 4.44
CA GLU A 123 -15.64 -6.78 5.00
C GLU A 123 -16.73 -5.77 5.31
N ARG A 124 -16.37 -4.63 5.92
CA ARG A 124 -17.35 -3.60 6.27
C ARG A 124 -17.92 -2.94 5.02
N THR A 125 -17.09 -2.65 4.02
CA THR A 125 -17.55 -1.97 2.81
C THR A 125 -18.32 -2.90 1.88
N ASP A 126 -17.99 -4.18 1.80
CA ASP A 126 -18.76 -5.16 1.03
C ASP A 126 -20.17 -5.35 1.62
N LYS A 127 -20.33 -5.35 2.95
CA LYS A 127 -21.65 -5.43 3.60
C LYS A 127 -22.57 -4.22 3.37
N ILE A 128 -22.02 -3.09 2.92
CA ILE A 128 -22.77 -1.83 2.70
C ILE A 128 -23.21 -1.70 1.22
N ASN A 129 -22.64 -2.49 0.31
CA ASN A 129 -22.93 -2.46 -1.13
C ASN A 129 -23.71 -3.70 -1.57
#